data_AF-A0A511CCE6-F1
#
_entry.id   AF-A0A511CCE6-F1
#
_cell.length_a   1.000
_cell.length_b   1.000
_cell.length_c   1.000
_cell.angle_alpha   90.00
_cell.angle_beta   90.00
_cell.angle_gamma   90.00
#
_symmetry.space_group_name_H-M   'P 1'
#
loop_
_entity.id
_entity.type
_entity.pdbx_description
1 polymer ?
#
loop_
_entity_poly.entity_id
_entity_poly.type
_entity_poly.pdbx_seq_one_letter_code
_entity_poly.pdbx_strand_id
1 'polypeptide(L)' 'MDTAMLSKIERGERKAKREHIPSLAKLFQTNEKELFTIWLADQVCELVQKEDNPSEILKVAELKIKNSN' A
#
# COMPACT_ATOMS: atom_id res chain seq x y z
N MET A 1 15.81 8.59 -2.13
CA MET A 1 16.12 7.19 -1.75
C MET A 1 17.33 6.76 -2.56
N ASP A 2 18.28 6.04 -1.95
CA ASP A 2 19.45 5.53 -2.68
C ASP A 2 19.14 4.24 -3.46
N THR A 3 20.01 3.90 -4.40
CA THR A 3 19.87 2.73 -5.28
C THR A 3 19.92 1.41 -4.52
N ALA A 4 20.68 1.32 -3.42
CA ALA A 4 20.77 0.10 -2.62
C ALA A 4 19.45 -0.21 -1.92
N MET A 5 18.78 0.83 -1.41
CA MET A 5 17.47 0.73 -0.80
C MET A 5 16.39 0.37 -1.83
N LEU A 6 16.42 0.98 -3.01
CA LEU A 6 15.53 0.59 -4.11
C LEU A 6 15.67 -0.90 -4.44
N SER A 7 16.90 -1.37 -4.57
CA SER A 7 17.21 -2.76 -4.92
C SER A 7 16.67 -3.75 -3.87
N LYS A 8 16.68 -3.38 -2.58
CA LYS A 8 16.05 -4.18 -1.52
C LYS A 8 14.53 -4.18 -1.59
N ILE A 9 13.92 -3.07 -2.03
CA ILE A 9 12.48 -2.97 -2.22
C ILE A 9 12.03 -3.84 -3.40
N GLU A 10 12.74 -3.79 -4.53
CA GLU A 10 12.42 -4.58 -5.72
C GLU A 10 12.49 -6.10 -5.48
N ARG A 11 13.38 -6.55 -4.60
CA ARG A 11 13.47 -7.96 -4.17
C ARG A 11 12.50 -8.35 -3.05
N GLY A 12 11.69 -7.42 -2.54
CA GLY A 12 10.78 -7.67 -1.42
C GLY A 12 11.48 -7.82 -0.06
N GLU A 13 12.79 -7.59 0.04
CA GLU A 13 13.56 -7.64 1.29
C GLU A 13 13.23 -6.46 2.22
N ARG A 14 12.70 -5.36 1.66
CA ARG A 14 12.29 -4.18 2.41
C ARG A 14 11.00 -3.61 1.87
N LYS A 15 10.05 -3.29 2.74
CA LYS A 15 8.82 -2.59 2.33
C LYS A 15 9.09 -1.11 2.08
N ALA A 16 8.49 -0.57 1.03
CA ALA A 16 8.44 0.87 0.81
C ALA A 16 7.65 1.53 1.95
N LYS A 17 8.05 2.75 2.31
CA LYS A 17 7.29 3.60 3.22
C LYS A 17 6.46 4.58 2.39
N ARG A 18 5.40 5.11 2.98
CA ARG A 18 4.55 6.15 2.39
C ARG A 18 5.35 7.31 1.81
N GLU A 19 6.37 7.78 2.53
CA GLU A 19 7.24 8.90 2.12
C GLU A 19 8.05 8.63 0.83
N HIS A 20 8.21 7.36 0.42
CA HIS A 20 8.91 7.01 -0.81
C HIS A 20 8.01 7.01 -2.04
N ILE A 21 6.69 6.96 -1.88
CA ILE A 21 5.74 6.82 -2.99
C ILE A 21 5.92 7.92 -4.07
N PRO A 22 6.06 9.21 -3.73
CA PRO A 22 6.30 10.24 -4.75
C PRO A 22 7.62 10.03 -5.52
N SER A 23 8.66 9.59 -4.82
CA SER A 23 9.97 9.32 -5.43
C SER A 23 9.94 8.10 -6.36
N LEU A 24 9.23 7.05 -5.94
CA LEU A 24 9.05 5.83 -6.73
C LEU A 24 8.17 6.09 -7.96
N ALA A 25 7.08 6.84 -7.80
CA ALA A 25 6.22 7.24 -8.92
C ALA A 25 6.99 8.01 -9.98
N LYS A 26 7.82 8.98 -9.57
CA LYS A 26 8.70 9.73 -10.47
C LYS A 26 9.74 8.83 -11.16
N LEU A 27 10.37 7.93 -10.41
CA LEU A 27 11.41 7.04 -10.93
C LEU A 27 10.85 6.09 -12.00
N PHE A 28 9.71 5.47 -11.72
CA PHE A 28 9.05 4.53 -12.61
C PHE A 28 8.14 5.19 -13.65
N GLN A 29 8.05 6.53 -13.64
CA GLN A 29 7.19 7.32 -14.53
C GLN A 29 5.73 6.84 -14.49
N THR A 30 5.22 6.52 -13.30
CA THR A 30 3.85 6.05 -13.08
C THR A 30 3.02 7.08 -12.30
N ASN A 31 1.71 6.85 -12.23
CA ASN A 31 0.78 7.68 -11.50
C ASN A 31 0.98 7.51 -9.98
N GLU A 32 1.29 8.61 -9.28
CA GLU A 32 1.51 8.59 -7.83
C GLU A 32 0.28 8.15 -7.04
N LYS A 33 -0.91 8.58 -7.47
CA LYS A 33 -2.17 8.23 -6.80
C LYS A 33 -2.45 6.74 -6.93
N GLU A 34 -2.26 6.17 -8.11
CA GLU A 34 -2.41 4.73 -8.35
C GLU A 34 -1.42 3.92 -7.53
N LEU A 35 -0.13 4.30 -7.56
CA LEU A 35 0.92 3.65 -6.77
C LEU A 35 0.62 3.74 -5.27
N PHE A 36 0.16 4.89 -4.80
CA PHE A 36 -0.27 5.08 -3.41
C PHE A 36 -1.45 4.18 -3.05
N THR A 37 -2.45 4.05 -3.92
CA THR A 37 -3.61 3.19 -3.71
C THR A 37 -3.19 1.73 -3.58
N ILE A 38 -2.33 1.24 -4.47
CA ILE A 38 -1.82 -0.14 -4.43
C ILE A 38 -1.02 -0.37 -3.15
N TRP A 39 -0.06 0.51 -2.85
CA TRP A 39 0.76 0.39 -1.64
C TRP A 39 -0.08 0.36 -0.36
N LEU A 40 -1.08 1.23 -0.25
CA LEU A 40 -1.93 1.25 0.94
C LEU A 40 -2.84 0.02 1.02
N ALA A 41 -3.30 -0.50 -0.12
CA ALA A 41 -4.07 -1.75 -0.17
C ALA A 41 -3.23 -2.92 0.36
N ASP A 42 -1.95 -3.02 -0.01
CA ASP A 42 -1.04 -4.04 0.52
C ASP A 42 -0.91 -3.94 2.04
N GLN A 43 -0.74 -2.73 2.59
CA GLN A 43 -0.68 -2.52 4.04
C GLN A 43 -1.97 -2.94 4.74
N VAL A 44 -3.13 -2.66 4.15
CA VAL A 44 -4.43 -3.07 4.67
C VAL A 44 -4.59 -4.59 4.62
N CYS A 45 -4.22 -5.22 3.50
CA CYS A 45 -4.22 -6.67 3.35
C CYS A 45 -3.32 -7.33 4.41
N GLU A 46 -2.10 -6.83 4.62
CA GLU A 46 -1.20 -7.35 5.64
C GLU A 46 -1.78 -7.30 7.05
N LEU A 47 -2.54 -6.25 7.35
CA LEU A 47 -3.20 -6.07 8.64
C LEU A 47 -4.30 -7.09 8.87
N VAL A 48 -5.12 -7.38 7.85
CA VAL A 48 -6.35 -8.18 8.03
C VAL A 48 -6.23 -9.64 7.56
N GLN A 49 -5.26 -9.97 6.69
CA GLN A 49 -5.18 -11.29 6.03
C GLN A 49 -5.00 -12.49 6.98
N LYS A 50 -4.60 -12.24 8.24
CA LYS A 50 -4.39 -13.29 9.25
C LYS A 50 -5.59 -13.52 10.15
N GLU A 51 -6.63 -12.70 10.01
CA GLU A 51 -7.86 -12.83 10.76
C GLU A 51 -8.75 -13.93 10.14
N ASP A 52 -9.72 -14.42 10.90
CA ASP A 52 -10.63 -15.49 10.44
C ASP A 52 -11.61 -15.02 9.35
N ASN A 53 -11.86 -13.71 9.25
CA ASN A 53 -12.88 -13.10 8.38
C ASN A 53 -12.42 -11.81 7.66
N PRO A 54 -11.29 -11.83 6.92
CA PRO A 54 -10.69 -10.64 6.32
C PRO A 54 -11.63 -9.91 5.36
N SER A 55 -12.36 -10.64 4.52
CA SER A 55 -13.29 -10.05 3.54
C SER A 55 -14.45 -9.32 4.20
N GLU A 56 -14.99 -9.86 5.30
CA GLU A 56 -16.08 -9.20 6.04
C GLU A 56 -15.58 -7.95 6.76
N ILE A 57 -14.37 -8.00 7.35
CA ILE A 57 -13.73 -6.83 7.95
C ILE A 57 -13.58 -5.69 6.93
N LEU A 58 -13.09 -6.00 5.72
CA LEU A 58 -12.93 -5.01 4.65
C LEU A 58 -14.27 -4.42 4.21
N LYS A 59 -15.29 -5.25 4.06
CA LYS A 59 -16.64 -4.81 3.70
C LYS A 59 -17.24 -3.88 4.75
N VAL A 60 -17.12 -4.23 6.03
CA VAL A 60 -17.58 -3.37 7.13
C VAL A 60 -16.81 -2.05 7.18
N ALA A 61 -15.49 -2.08 6.96
CA ALA A 61 -14.67 -0.86 6.90
C ALA A 61 -15.10 0.07 5.74
N GLU A 62 -15.35 -0.49 4.56
CA GLU A 62 -15.85 0.26 3.39
C GLU A 62 -17.22 0.91 3.68
N LEU A 63 -18.15 0.17 4.28
CA LEU A 63 -19.47 0.68 4.68
C LEU A 63 -19.35 1.84 5.68
N LYS A 64 -18.45 1.74 6.67
CA LYS A 64 -18.21 2.83 7.63
C LYS A 64 -17.71 4.09 6.94
N ILE A 65 -16.80 3.97 5.97
CA ILE A 65 -16.29 5.12 5.20
C ILE A 65 -17.41 5.76 4.38
N LYS A 66 -18.24 4.95 3.70
CA LYS A 66 -19.38 5.46 2.90
C LYS A 66 -20.42 6.20 3.75
N ASN A 67 -20.72 5.70 4.95
CA ASN A 67 -21.72 6.28 5.85
C ASN A 67 -21.20 7.45 6.71
N SER A 68 -19.89 7.73 6.70
CA SER A 68 -19.30 8.87 7.42
C SER A 68 -19.26 10.16 6.59
N ASN A 69 -19.88 10.15 5.40
CA ASN A 69 -20.00 11.30 4.49
C ASN A 69 -21.45 11.78 4.40
#